data_AF-A0A090D188-F1
#
_entry.id   AF-A0A090D188-F1
#
_cell.length_a   1.000
_cell.length_b   1.000
_cell.length_c   1.000
_cell.angle_alpha   90.00
_cell.angle_beta   90.00
_cell.angle_gamma   90.00
#
_symmetry.space_group_name_H-M   'P 1'
#
loop_
_entity.id
_entity.type
_entity.pdbx_description
1 polymer ?
#
loop_
_entity_poly.entity_id
_entity_poly.type
_entity_poly.pdbx_seq_one_letter_code
_entity_poly.pdbx_strand_id
1 'polypeptide(L)'
;MKKLEKFFLNNFWLAVFLVIAFFLYETESHAIKNDLKAFSTQLQSIEEDIEKQEKTKQILECKLESLDDFASIEFALINKLGMVPIGYTKLIINEDSE
;
A
#
# COMPACT_ATOMS: atom_id res chain seq x y z
N MET A 1 53.04 24.71 -35.97
CA MET A 1 51.86 25.14 -35.19
C MET A 1 50.59 25.31 -36.02
N LYS A 2 50.60 25.95 -37.21
CA LYS A 2 49.39 26.19 -38.04
C LYS A 2 48.56 24.94 -38.45
N LYS A 3 49.16 23.75 -38.55
CA LYS A 3 48.42 22.50 -38.87
C LYS A 3 47.59 21.98 -37.70
N LEU A 4 48.04 22.20 -36.47
CA LEU A 4 47.33 21.76 -35.27
C LEU A 4 46.08 22.61 -35.04
N GLU A 5 46.20 23.94 -35.17
CA GLU A 5 45.06 24.85 -35.08
C GLU A 5 43.98 24.52 -36.11
N LYS A 6 44.35 24.24 -37.37
CA LYS A 6 43.38 23.86 -38.41
C LYS A 6 42.68 22.54 -38.11
N PHE A 7 43.39 21.59 -37.49
CA PHE A 7 42.80 20.31 -37.07
C PHE A 7 41.88 20.47 -35.87
N PHE A 8 42.26 21.31 -34.91
CA PHE A 8 41.44 21.67 -33.76
C PHE A 8 40.19 22.43 -34.18
N LEU A 9 40.26 23.47 -34.99
CA LEU A 9 39.09 24.21 -35.47
C LEU A 9 38.14 23.33 -36.31
N ASN A 10 38.68 22.37 -37.08
CA ASN A 10 37.88 21.48 -37.90
C ASN A 10 37.18 20.36 -37.08
N ASN A 11 37.79 19.90 -35.98
CA ASN A 11 37.20 18.91 -35.07
C ASN A 11 36.51 19.51 -33.84
N PHE A 12 36.68 20.81 -33.58
CA PHE A 12 36.08 21.50 -32.44
C PHE A 12 34.56 21.44 -32.51
N TRP A 13 34.01 21.60 -33.71
CA TRP A 13 32.57 21.47 -33.93
C TRP A 13 32.02 20.09 -33.58
N LEU A 14 32.82 19.04 -33.83
CA LEU A 14 32.49 17.66 -33.51
C LEU A 14 32.52 17.42 -31.98
N ALA A 15 33.50 18.03 -31.30
CA ALA A 15 33.58 17.99 -29.84
C ALA A 15 32.40 18.73 -29.18
N VAL A 16 32.05 19.92 -29.68
CA VAL A 16 30.87 20.68 -29.20
C VAL A 16 29.58 19.89 -29.46
N PHE A 17 29.45 19.27 -30.63
CA PHE A 17 28.30 18.42 -30.93
C PHE A 17 28.20 17.22 -29.97
N LEU A 18 29.32 16.56 -29.67
CA LEU A 18 29.38 15.46 -28.71
C LEU A 18 28.94 15.89 -27.30
N VAL A 19 29.38 17.07 -26.86
CA VAL A 19 29.00 17.62 -25.55
C VAL A 19 27.51 17.94 -25.51
N ILE A 20 26.94 18.52 -26.58
CA ILE A 20 25.50 18.81 -26.66
C ILE A 20 24.69 17.50 -26.69
N ALA A 21 25.11 16.51 -27.48
CA ALA A 21 24.45 15.21 -27.55
C ALA A 21 24.49 14.49 -26.19
N PHE A 22 25.63 14.55 -25.49
CA PHE A 22 25.74 14.00 -24.14
C PHE A 22 24.81 14.70 -23.15
N PHE A 23 24.72 16.03 -23.21
CA PHE A 23 23.85 16.81 -22.33
C PHE A 23 22.37 16.51 -22.59
N LEU A 24 21.96 16.37 -23.85
CA LEU A 24 20.61 15.97 -24.22
C LEU A 24 20.30 14.54 -23.72
N TYR A 25 21.22 13.60 -23.94
CA TYR A 25 21.08 12.22 -23.48
C TYR A 25 20.97 12.13 -21.96
N GLU A 26 21.80 12.88 -21.22
CA GLU A 26 21.77 12.88 -19.76
C GLU A 26 20.47 13.50 -19.23
N THR A 27 19.97 14.55 -19.87
CA THR A 27 18.69 15.19 -19.51
C THR A 27 17.52 14.22 -19.70
N GLU A 28 17.45 13.53 -20.83
CA GLU A 28 16.40 12.52 -21.09
C GLU A 28 16.52 11.32 -20.13
N SER A 29 17.74 10.86 -19.87
CA SER A 29 18.00 9.77 -18.92
C SER A 29 17.55 10.13 -17.50
N HIS A 30 17.76 11.38 -17.07
CA HIS A 30 17.26 11.87 -15.80
C HIS A 30 15.73 11.95 -15.74
N ALA A 31 15.07 12.38 -16.82
CA ALA A 31 13.62 12.40 -16.90
C ALA A 31 13.04 10.98 -16.77
N ILE A 32 13.56 10.03 -17.54
CA ILE A 32 13.14 8.62 -17.50
C ILE A 32 13.35 8.03 -16.10
N LYS A 33 14.48 8.33 -15.45
CA LYS A 33 14.76 7.83 -14.10
C LYS A 33 13.81 8.39 -13.05
N ASN A 34 13.41 9.66 -13.18
CA ASN A 34 12.43 10.28 -12.29
C ASN A 34 11.04 9.67 -12.49
N ASP A 35 10.61 9.47 -13.74
CA ASP A 35 9.33 8.83 -14.05
C ASP A 35 9.31 7.40 -13.53
N LEU A 36 10.38 6.63 -13.74
CA LEU A 36 10.49 5.27 -13.24
C LEU A 36 10.45 5.20 -11.71
N LYS A 37 11.05 6.18 -11.03
CA LYS A 37 10.95 6.32 -9.58
C LYS A 37 9.52 6.63 -9.14
N ALA A 38 8.85 7.56 -9.82
CA ALA A 38 7.46 7.90 -9.52
C ALA A 38 6.52 6.70 -9.71
N PHE A 39 6.69 5.93 -10.80
CA PHE A 39 5.96 4.70 -11.01
C PHE A 39 6.25 3.65 -9.93
N SER A 40 7.50 3.50 -9.49
CA SER A 40 7.82 2.56 -8.40
C SER A 40 7.12 2.94 -7.09
N THR A 41 7.06 4.24 -6.76
CA THR A 41 6.37 4.71 -5.56
C THR A 41 4.86 4.47 -5.66
N GLN A 42 4.27 4.69 -6.84
CA GLN A 42 2.84 4.41 -7.07
C GLN A 42 2.53 2.92 -6.98
N LEU A 43 3.40 2.05 -7.53
CA LEU A 43 3.25 0.61 -7.41
C LEU A 43 3.31 0.18 -5.95
N GLN A 44 4.27 0.70 -5.18
CA GLN A 44 4.37 0.41 -3.76
C GLN A 44 3.12 0.86 -2.99
N SER A 45 2.58 2.06 -3.27
CA SER A 45 1.36 2.50 -2.58
C SER A 45 0.14 1.63 -2.92
N ILE A 46 0.03 1.19 -4.18
CA ILE A 46 -1.06 0.29 -4.60
C ILE A 46 -0.92 -1.06 -3.91
N GLU A 47 0.30 -1.59 -3.78
CA GLU A 47 0.56 -2.85 -3.10
C GLU A 47 0.20 -2.78 -1.60
N GLU A 48 0.58 -1.69 -0.93
CA GLU A 48 0.19 -1.42 0.46
C GLU A 48 -1.34 -1.31 0.61
N ASP A 49 -2.02 -0.66 -0.33
CA ASP A 49 -3.49 -0.55 -0.34
C ASP A 49 -4.17 -1.91 -0.55
N ILE A 50 -3.64 -2.76 -1.45
CA ILE A 50 -4.13 -4.12 -1.67
C ILE A 50 -3.99 -4.94 -0.38
N GLU A 51 -2.82 -4.92 0.25
CA GLU A 51 -2.58 -5.67 1.50
C GLU A 51 -3.54 -5.22 2.61
N LYS A 52 -3.77 -3.91 2.71
CA LYS A 52 -4.72 -3.34 3.68
C LYS A 52 -6.16 -3.77 3.40
N GLN A 53 -6.58 -3.79 2.13
CA GLN A 53 -7.92 -4.26 1.76
C GLN A 53 -8.08 -5.75 2.02
N GLU A 54 -7.04 -6.56 1.76
CA GLU A 54 -7.06 -7.99 2.01
C GLU A 54 -7.17 -8.31 3.50
N LYS A 55 -6.41 -7.61 4.35
CA LYS A 55 -6.57 -7.67 5.82
C LYS A 55 -7.99 -7.29 6.26
N THR A 56 -8.53 -6.23 5.67
CA THR A 56 -9.91 -5.78 5.99
C THR A 56 -10.94 -6.83 5.60
N LYS A 57 -10.77 -7.45 4.43
CA LYS A 57 -11.62 -8.53 3.95
C LYS A 57 -11.57 -9.73 4.91
N GLN A 58 -10.39 -10.18 5.32
CA GLN A 58 -10.24 -11.29 6.28
C GLN A 58 -10.93 -11.00 7.61
N ILE A 59 -10.81 -9.77 8.13
CA ILE A 59 -11.49 -9.36 9.37
C ILE A 59 -13.01 -9.41 9.20
N LEU A 60 -13.53 -8.95 8.05
CA LEU A 60 -14.95 -8.98 7.75
C LEU A 60 -15.47 -10.41 7.58
N GLU A 61 -14.74 -11.27 6.88
CA GLU A 61 -15.07 -12.69 6.73
C GLU A 61 -15.14 -13.38 8.10
N CYS A 62 -14.16 -13.16 8.97
CA CYS A 62 -14.15 -13.69 10.34
C CYS A 62 -15.34 -13.17 11.17
N LYS A 63 -15.70 -11.89 11.04
CA LYS A 63 -16.91 -11.34 11.69
C LYS A 63 -18.18 -11.98 11.16
N LEU A 64 -18.26 -12.21 9.86
CA LEU A 64 -19.44 -12.78 9.22
C LEU A 64 -19.60 -14.25 9.64
N GLU A 65 -18.51 -15.01 9.68
CA GLU A 65 -18.46 -16.37 10.21
C GLU A 65 -18.87 -16.43 11.70
N SER A 66 -18.41 -15.48 12.52
CA SER A 66 -18.83 -15.37 13.93
C SER A 66 -20.30 -15.01 14.10
N LEU A 67 -20.94 -14.43 13.08
CA LEU A 67 -22.37 -14.13 13.08
C LEU A 67 -23.19 -15.31 12.55
N ASP A 68 -22.60 -16.25 11.81
CA ASP A 68 -23.26 -17.50 11.41
C ASP A 68 -23.25 -18.55 12.53
N ASP A 69 -22.37 -18.39 13.53
CA ASP A 69 -22.40 -19.19 14.75
C ASP A 69 -23.54 -18.74 15.68
N PHE A 70 -24.60 -19.54 15.72
CA PHE A 70 -25.79 -19.31 16.54
C PHE A 70 -25.46 -19.08 18.02
N ALA A 71 -24.43 -19.75 18.54
CA ALA A 71 -23.98 -19.59 19.93
C ALA A 71 -23.38 -18.20 20.19
N SER A 72 -22.66 -17.65 19.22
CA SER A 72 -22.07 -16.31 19.28
C SER A 72 -23.15 -15.21 19.22
N ILE A 73 -24.21 -15.42 18.43
CA ILE A 73 -25.39 -14.54 18.42
C ILE A 73 -26.14 -14.60 19.75
N GLU A 74 -26.42 -15.79 20.27
CA GLU A 74 -27.10 -15.97 21.57
C GLU A 74 -26.31 -15.33 22.72
N PHE A 75 -24.99 -15.53 22.74
CA PHE A 75 -24.13 -14.88 23.73
C PHE A 75 -24.16 -13.35 23.64
N ALA A 76 -24.13 -12.79 22.41
CA ALA A 76 -24.24 -11.36 22.21
C ALA A 76 -25.62 -10.81 22.65
N LEU A 77 -26.71 -11.55 22.40
CA LEU A 77 -28.07 -11.22 22.85
C LEU A 77 -28.18 -11.24 24.39
N ILE A 78 -27.61 -12.25 25.04
CA ILE A 78 -27.59 -12.33 26.51
C ILE A 78 -26.77 -11.17 27.09
N ASN A 79 -25.57 -10.92 26.55
CA ASN A 79 -24.61 -10.03 27.18
C ASN A 79 -24.88 -8.55 26.90
N LYS A 80 -25.40 -8.20 25.71
CA LYS A 80 -25.72 -6.80 25.36
C LYS A 80 -27.18 -6.42 25.57
N LEU A 81 -28.12 -7.35 25.39
CA LEU A 81 -29.55 -7.07 25.45
C LEU A 81 -30.19 -7.66 26.72
N GLY A 82 -29.45 -8.43 27.52
CA GLY A 82 -29.99 -9.07 28.73
C GLY A 82 -31.09 -10.10 28.42
N MET A 83 -31.19 -10.52 27.15
CA MET A 83 -32.22 -11.43 26.68
C MET A 83 -31.84 -12.87 27.03
N VAL A 84 -32.78 -13.61 27.63
CA VAL A 84 -32.58 -15.02 27.99
C VAL A 84 -33.18 -15.87 26.87
N PRO A 85 -32.41 -16.74 26.21
CA PRO A 85 -32.91 -17.60 25.15
C PRO A 85 -33.97 -18.57 25.68
N ILE A 86 -34.89 -18.95 24.78
CA ILE A 86 -36.06 -19.77 25.10
C ILE A 86 -35.58 -21.16 25.57
N GLY A 87 -35.95 -21.55 26.80
CA GLY A 87 -35.54 -22.81 27.41
C GLY A 87 -34.48 -22.68 28.51
N TYR A 88 -33.90 -21.49 28.70
CA TYR A 88 -32.94 -21.22 29.77
C TYR A 88 -33.60 -20.46 30.94
N THR A 89 -33.23 -20.80 32.17
CA THR A 89 -33.74 -20.14 33.38
C THR A 89 -32.68 -19.19 33.93
N LYS A 90 -33.02 -17.91 34.09
CA LYS A 90 -32.11 -16.91 34.67
C LYS A 90 -31.91 -17.20 36.15
N LEU A 91 -30.73 -17.69 36.52
CA LEU A 91 -30.32 -17.79 37.91
C LEU A 91 -29.86 -16.40 38.38
N ILE A 92 -30.69 -15.75 39.19
CA ILE A 92 -30.29 -14.56 39.94
C ILE A 92 -29.74 -15.09 41.26
N ILE A 93 -28.42 -15.07 41.39
CA ILE A 93 -27.77 -15.38 42.66
C ILE A 93 -27.89 -14.12 43.50
N ASN A 94 -28.87 -14.10 44.41
CA ASN A 94 -28.89 -13.08 45.47
C ASN A 94 -27.79 -13.46 46.45
N GLU A 95 -26.79 -12.59 46.55
CA GLU A 95 -25.72 -12.64 47.54
C GLU A 95 -26.27 -12.18 48.89
N ASP A 96 -27.33 -12.84 49.36
CA ASP A 96 -27.90 -12.68 50.69
C ASP A 96 -27.80 -14.04 51.39
N SER A 97 -26.57 -14.43 51.75
CA SER A 97 -26.33 -15.56 52.65
C SER A 97 -24.99 -15.34 53.37
N GLU A 98 -25.13 -14.71 54.54
CA GLU A 98 -24.21 -14.63 55.70
C GLU A 98 -23.00 -13.68 55.65
#